data_AF-A0A8D0R4F9-F1
#
_entry.id   AF-A0A8D0R4F9-F1
#
_cell.length_a   1.000
_cell.length_b   1.000
_cell.length_c   1.000
_cell.angle_alpha   90.00
_cell.angle_beta   90.00
_cell.angle_gamma   90.00
#
_symmetry.space_group_name_H-M   'P 1'
#
loop_
_entity.id
_entity.type
_entity.pdbx_description
1 polymer ?
#
loop_
_entity_poly.entity_id
_entity_poly.type
_entity_poly.pdbx_seq_one_letter_code
_entity_poly.pdbx_strand_id
1 'polypeptide(L)'
;MSENFPNLKETNVKKQEAQGPPNKLNLNKPIPRHSIIKMAEVKERMLNPAREKQRDNYKATPIRISADFSTKTLQARREWQDIVKVQKRKNLETGILYPARISFKIEGEIRNFSNKQTLKEYSNTKPILKEILKGLL
;
A
#
# COMPACT_ATOMS: atom_id res chain seq x y z
N MET A 1 -3.93 -18.56 -11.16
CA MET A 1 -3.40 -17.21 -10.90
C MET A 1 -2.92 -16.52 -12.17
N SER A 2 -2.38 -17.26 -13.15
CA SER A 2 -1.92 -16.74 -14.45
C SER A 2 -3.03 -16.19 -15.37
N GLU A 3 -4.27 -16.64 -15.17
CA GLU A 3 -5.41 -16.27 -16.03
C GLU A 3 -5.86 -14.81 -15.87
N ASN A 4 -5.74 -14.24 -14.66
CA ASN A 4 -6.18 -12.87 -14.36
C ASN A 4 -5.04 -11.83 -14.40
N PHE A 5 -3.78 -12.30 -14.40
CA PHE A 5 -2.58 -11.45 -14.38
C PHE A 5 -1.63 -11.91 -15.49
N PRO A 6 -1.85 -11.48 -16.75
CA PRO A 6 -1.01 -11.88 -17.89
C PRO A 6 0.46 -11.52 -17.68
N ASN A 7 0.73 -10.44 -16.93
CA ASN A 7 2.06 -9.94 -16.56
C ASN A 7 2.85 -10.92 -15.64
N LEU A 8 2.20 -11.98 -15.11
CA LEU A 8 2.84 -13.03 -14.31
C LEU A 8 3.16 -14.29 -15.11
N LYS A 9 2.79 -14.33 -16.40
CA LYS A 9 3.08 -15.48 -17.28
C LYS A 9 4.56 -15.58 -17.66
N GLU A 10 5.30 -14.48 -17.62
CA GLU A 10 6.68 -14.38 -18.12
C GLU A 10 7.75 -14.85 -17.12
N THR A 11 7.40 -15.32 -15.91
CA THR A 11 8.43 -15.67 -14.91
C THR A 11 8.03 -16.84 -14.02
N ASN A 12 9.04 -17.62 -13.62
CA ASN A 12 8.98 -18.72 -12.66
C ASN A 12 8.53 -18.24 -11.27
N VAL A 13 7.23 -17.90 -11.10
CA VAL A 13 6.67 -17.52 -9.80
C VAL A 13 6.73 -18.73 -8.86
N LYS A 14 7.79 -18.81 -8.05
CA LYS A 14 7.93 -19.82 -7.00
C LYS A 14 6.98 -19.48 -5.85
N LYS A 15 5.83 -20.15 -5.82
CA LYS A 15 4.90 -20.09 -4.68
C LYS A 15 5.50 -20.89 -3.52
N GLN A 16 5.78 -20.22 -2.42
CA GLN A 16 6.39 -20.87 -1.26
C GLN A 16 5.35 -21.55 -0.36
N GLU A 17 4.25 -20.86 -0.07
CA GLU A 17 3.19 -21.39 0.79
C GLU A 17 1.88 -20.61 0.52
N ALA A 18 0.74 -21.29 0.47
CA ALA A 18 -0.57 -20.62 0.55
C ALA A 18 -1.40 -21.31 1.61
N GLN A 19 -1.92 -20.50 2.53
CA GLN A 19 -2.88 -20.96 3.52
C GLN A 19 -4.27 -20.60 3.01
N GLY A 20 -5.12 -21.61 2.86
CA GLY A 20 -6.52 -21.41 2.54
C GLY A 20 -7.24 -20.67 3.67
N PRO A 21 -8.36 -19.99 3.38
CA PRO A 21 -9.22 -19.51 4.45
C PRO A 21 -9.71 -20.73 5.25
N PRO A 22 -9.78 -20.68 6.59
CA PRO A 22 -10.30 -21.79 7.39
C PRO A 22 -11.64 -22.26 6.82
N ASN A 23 -11.77 -23.57 6.56
CA ASN A 23 -12.81 -24.21 5.74
C ASN A 23 -14.26 -24.07 6.26
N LYS A 24 -14.49 -23.26 7.30
CA LYS A 24 -15.79 -23.01 7.91
C LYS A 24 -16.22 -21.58 7.58
N LEU A 25 -17.37 -21.41 6.93
CA LEU A 25 -18.06 -20.12 6.89
C LEU A 25 -18.45 -19.78 8.33
N ASN A 26 -18.08 -18.59 8.81
CA ASN A 26 -18.52 -18.13 10.12
C ASN A 26 -19.88 -17.45 9.93
N LEU A 27 -20.97 -18.09 10.37
CA LEU A 27 -22.33 -17.56 10.20
C LEU A 27 -22.53 -16.16 10.81
N ASN A 28 -21.70 -15.78 11.79
CA ASN A 28 -21.76 -14.46 12.43
C ASN A 28 -21.03 -13.36 11.63
N LYS A 29 -20.33 -13.70 10.55
CA LYS A 29 -19.70 -12.75 9.63
C LYS A 29 -20.03 -13.16 8.19
N PRO A 30 -20.99 -12.49 7.51
CA PRO A 30 -21.37 -12.82 6.13
C PRO A 30 -20.30 -12.50 5.08
N ILE A 31 -19.08 -12.11 5.50
CA ILE A 31 -17.97 -11.74 4.63
C ILE A 31 -16.99 -12.93 4.52
N PRO A 32 -16.59 -13.34 3.30
CA PRO A 32 -15.54 -14.34 3.10
C PRO A 32 -14.24 -13.98 3.84
N ARG A 33 -13.56 -14.97 4.45
CA ARG A 33 -12.28 -14.73 5.14
C ARG A 33 -11.17 -14.43 4.12
N HIS A 34 -10.21 -13.58 4.49
CA HIS A 34 -9.04 -13.30 3.66
C HIS A 34 -8.15 -14.56 3.49
N SER A 35 -7.66 -14.79 2.26
CA SER A 35 -6.67 -15.83 1.95
C SER A 35 -5.26 -15.23 1.98
N ILE A 36 -4.32 -15.88 2.67
CA ILE A 36 -2.94 -15.40 2.81
C ILE A 36 -2.01 -16.27 1.96
N ILE A 37 -1.28 -15.64 1.06
CA ILE A 37 -0.31 -16.29 0.17
C ILE A 37 1.07 -15.68 0.43
N LYS A 38 2.04 -16.52 0.79
CA LYS A 38 3.44 -16.11 0.97
C LYS A 38 4.20 -16.27 -0.35
N MET A 39 4.87 -15.21 -0.78
CA MET A 39 5.68 -15.17 -2.01
C MET A 39 7.01 -14.50 -1.72
N ALA A 40 8.09 -15.05 -2.29
CA ALA A 40 9.46 -14.62 -1.96
C ALA A 40 9.89 -13.33 -2.69
N GLU A 41 9.46 -13.10 -3.94
CA GLU A 41 10.13 -12.08 -4.77
C GLU A 41 9.20 -11.23 -5.67
N VAL A 42 7.94 -11.64 -5.86
CA VAL A 42 7.05 -11.04 -6.88
C VAL A 42 5.97 -10.13 -6.27
N LYS A 43 6.10 -9.74 -4.98
CA LYS A 43 5.04 -9.07 -4.22
C LYS A 43 4.65 -7.70 -4.79
N GLU A 44 5.60 -6.80 -5.04
CA GLU A 44 5.30 -5.46 -5.59
C GLU A 44 4.84 -5.52 -7.06
N ARG A 45 5.38 -6.45 -7.86
CA ARG A 45 4.96 -6.65 -9.26
C ARG A 45 3.50 -7.11 -9.40
N MET A 46 2.96 -7.78 -8.38
CA MET A 46 1.54 -8.14 -8.33
C MET A 46 0.66 -7.03 -7.75
N LEU A 47 1.15 -6.32 -6.74
CA LEU A 47 0.39 -5.27 -6.07
C LEU A 47 0.26 -3.99 -6.90
N ASN A 48 1.26 -3.64 -7.71
CA ASN A 48 1.21 -2.42 -8.54
C ASN A 48 0.09 -2.49 -9.60
N PRO A 49 -0.04 -3.56 -10.42
CA PRO A 49 -1.16 -3.70 -11.35
C PRO A 49 -2.51 -3.76 -10.65
N ALA A 50 -2.60 -4.44 -9.50
CA ALA A 50 -3.84 -4.52 -8.72
C ALA A 50 -4.28 -3.15 -8.17
N ARG A 51 -3.33 -2.27 -7.79
CA ARG A 51 -3.62 -0.90 -7.36
C ARG A 51 -4.08 -0.01 -8.51
N GLU A 52 -3.45 -0.15 -9.67
CA GLU A 52 -3.79 0.61 -10.88
C GLU A 52 -5.18 0.25 -11.40
N LYS A 53 -5.50 -1.05 -11.45
CA LYS A 53 -6.82 -1.54 -11.86
C LYS A 53 -7.93 -1.27 -10.83
N GLN A 54 -7.59 -1.05 -9.56
CA GLN A 54 -8.48 -0.90 -8.38
C GLN A 54 -9.43 -2.07 -8.08
N ARG A 55 -9.92 -2.81 -9.08
CA ARG A 55 -10.76 -4.00 -8.96
C ARG A 55 -10.23 -5.09 -9.88
N ASP A 56 -9.77 -6.18 -9.29
CA ASP A 56 -9.45 -7.40 -10.03
C ASP A 56 -10.69 -8.30 -10.07
N ASN A 57 -10.90 -9.05 -11.15
CA ASN A 57 -12.00 -10.01 -11.24
C ASN A 57 -11.45 -11.44 -11.16
N TYR A 58 -12.08 -12.31 -10.36
CA TYR A 58 -11.87 -13.74 -10.37
C TYR A 58 -13.20 -14.43 -10.64
N LYS A 59 -13.31 -15.17 -11.75
CA LYS A 59 -14.56 -15.83 -12.17
C LYS A 59 -15.77 -14.87 -12.12
N ALA A 60 -15.62 -13.71 -12.77
CA ALA A 60 -16.60 -12.61 -12.77
C ALA A 60 -16.94 -11.97 -11.41
N THR A 61 -16.30 -12.38 -10.31
CA THR A 61 -16.47 -11.77 -8.98
C THR A 61 -15.35 -10.77 -8.72
N PRO A 62 -15.65 -9.53 -8.29
CA PRO A 62 -14.63 -8.57 -7.93
C PRO A 62 -13.90 -9.01 -6.66
N ILE A 63 -12.57 -9.04 -6.73
CA ILE A 63 -11.66 -9.35 -5.65
C ILE A 63 -10.70 -8.19 -5.43
N ARG A 64 -10.22 -8.06 -4.19
CA ARG A 64 -9.22 -7.06 -3.81
C ARG A 64 -7.98 -7.76 -3.31
N ILE A 65 -6.85 -7.49 -3.97
CA ILE A 65 -5.54 -7.96 -3.53
C ILE A 65 -4.88 -6.85 -2.71
N SER A 66 -4.29 -7.21 -1.57
CA SER A 66 -3.59 -6.27 -0.69
C SER A 66 -2.42 -6.97 -0.02
N ALA A 67 -1.38 -6.20 0.31
CA ALA A 67 -0.27 -6.71 1.09
C ALA A 67 -0.73 -6.97 2.52
N ASP A 68 -0.36 -8.14 3.04
CA ASP A 68 -0.40 -8.38 4.48
C ASP A 68 0.78 -7.65 5.15
N PHE A 69 0.47 -6.96 6.25
CA PHE A 69 1.36 -6.06 6.97
C PHE A 69 1.21 -6.30 8.47
N SER A 70 2.31 -6.15 9.21
CA SER A 70 2.25 -6.13 10.68
C SER A 70 1.35 -4.99 11.18
N THR A 71 0.81 -5.14 12.39
CA THR A 71 0.01 -4.09 13.07
C THR A 71 0.74 -2.75 13.12
N LYS A 72 2.03 -2.76 13.46
CA LYS A 72 2.90 -1.56 13.47
C LYS A 72 2.98 -0.90 12.10
N THR A 73 3.18 -1.68 11.04
CA THR A 73 3.27 -1.18 9.67
C THR A 73 1.93 -0.63 9.18
N LEU A 74 0.81 -1.28 9.54
CA LEU A 74 -0.53 -0.80 9.22
C LEU A 74 -0.83 0.53 9.91
N GLN A 75 -0.47 0.68 11.18
CA GLN A 75 -0.64 1.93 11.90
C GLN A 75 0.16 3.08 11.25
N ALA A 76 1.44 2.87 10.99
CA ALA A 76 2.28 3.87 10.31
C ALA A 76 1.70 4.27 8.94
N ARG A 77 1.14 3.31 8.18
CA ARG A 77 0.46 3.61 6.91
C ARG A 77 -0.80 4.46 7.08
N ARG A 78 -1.58 4.26 8.14
CA ARG A 78 -2.78 5.08 8.42
C ARG A 78 -2.38 6.52 8.71
N GLU A 79 -1.36 6.72 9.54
CA GLU A 79 -0.81 8.06 9.81
C GLU A 79 -0.34 8.74 8.52
N TRP A 80 0.31 8.01 7.61
CA TRP A 80 0.66 8.54 6.29
C TRP A 80 -0.55 8.85 5.39
N GLN A 81 -1.65 8.10 5.50
CA GLN A 81 -2.84 8.33 4.69
C GLN A 81 -3.48 9.69 4.99
N ASP A 82 -3.52 10.10 6.25
CA ASP A 82 -4.06 11.41 6.64
C ASP A 82 -3.21 12.55 6.05
N ILE A 83 -1.89 12.38 6.09
CA ILE A 83 -0.92 13.33 5.52
C ILE A 83 -1.07 13.42 3.99
N VAL A 84 -1.17 12.28 3.29
CA VAL A 84 -1.39 12.23 1.83
C VAL A 84 -2.73 12.85 1.45
N LYS A 85 -3.78 12.66 2.25
CA LYS A 85 -5.11 13.24 1.99
C LYS A 85 -5.08 14.77 1.97
N VAL A 86 -4.35 15.40 2.90
CA VAL A 86 -4.19 16.86 2.92
C VAL A 86 -3.31 17.34 1.77
N GLN A 87 -2.22 16.63 1.48
CA GLN A 87 -1.32 17.01 0.39
C GLN A 87 -1.96 16.91 -1.00
N LYS A 88 -2.83 15.93 -1.23
CA LYS A 88 -3.63 15.86 -2.45
C LYS A 88 -4.51 17.08 -2.66
N ARG A 89 -5.01 17.73 -1.60
CA ARG A 89 -5.78 18.99 -1.70
C ARG A 89 -4.91 20.18 -2.13
N LYS A 90 -3.60 20.08 -1.94
CA LYS A 90 -2.61 21.10 -2.31
C LYS A 90 -1.89 20.77 -3.63
N ASN A 91 -2.35 19.77 -4.38
CA ASN A 91 -1.78 19.31 -5.65
C ASN A 91 -0.31 18.85 -5.56
N LEU A 92 0.14 18.37 -4.40
CA LEU A 92 1.48 17.80 -4.24
C LEU A 92 1.51 16.34 -4.69
N GLU A 93 2.47 15.99 -5.54
CA GLU A 93 2.75 14.60 -5.93
C GLU A 93 3.31 13.83 -4.72
N THR A 94 2.48 12.95 -4.16
CA THR A 94 2.82 12.14 -2.98
C THR A 94 2.48 10.67 -3.18
N GLY A 95 3.31 9.80 -2.61
CA GLY A 95 3.17 8.36 -2.70
C GLY A 95 3.45 7.67 -1.37
N ILE A 96 2.77 6.55 -1.10
CA ILE A 96 3.10 5.67 0.02
C ILE A 96 3.82 4.45 -0.55
N LEU A 97 5.12 4.36 -0.26
CA LEU A 97 5.99 3.27 -0.69
C LEU A 97 5.97 2.12 0.32
N TYR A 98 6.28 0.92 -0.19
CA TYR A 98 6.46 -0.26 0.65
C TYR A 98 7.71 -0.13 1.54
N PRO A 99 7.69 -0.62 2.79
CA PRO A 99 6.53 -1.14 3.53
C PRO A 99 5.69 -0.05 4.21
N ALA A 100 6.26 1.07 4.65
CA ALA A 100 5.53 2.20 5.24
C ALA A 100 6.36 3.49 5.15
N ARG A 101 6.77 3.85 3.93
CA ARG A 101 7.50 5.11 3.66
C ARG A 101 6.60 6.05 2.89
N ILE A 102 6.72 7.35 3.13
CA ILE A 102 6.05 8.39 2.34
C ILE A 102 7.06 9.07 1.42
N SER A 103 6.68 9.32 0.17
CA SER A 103 7.49 10.05 -0.80
C SER A 103 6.82 11.37 -1.19
N PHE A 104 7.62 12.41 -1.34
CA PHE A 104 7.22 13.75 -1.71
C PHE A 104 8.04 14.22 -2.90
N LYS A 105 7.40 14.93 -3.82
CA LYS A 105 8.09 15.75 -4.82
C LYS A 105 7.98 17.21 -4.43
N ILE A 106 9.09 17.83 -4.07
CA ILE A 106 9.17 19.24 -3.68
C ILE A 106 10.31 19.86 -4.47
N GLU A 107 10.02 20.95 -5.19
CA GLU A 107 11.04 21.71 -5.97
C GLU A 107 11.84 20.81 -6.96
N GLY A 108 11.21 19.77 -7.50
CA GLY A 108 11.85 18.84 -8.45
C GLY A 108 12.62 17.69 -7.80
N GLU A 109 12.85 17.71 -6.48
CA GLU A 109 13.48 16.61 -5.76
C GLU A 109 12.45 15.64 -5.20
N ILE A 110 12.67 14.33 -5.39
CA ILE A 110 11.90 13.28 -4.74
C ILE A 110 12.60 12.88 -3.45
N ARG A 111 11.94 13.08 -2.31
CA ARG A 111 12.44 12.64 -0.99
C ARG A 111 11.50 11.65 -0.34
N ASN A 112 12.07 10.73 0.43
CA ASN A 112 11.35 9.65 1.07
C ASN A 112 11.63 9.60 2.58
N PHE A 113 10.57 9.43 3.37
CA PHE A 113 10.61 9.44 4.83
C PHE A 113 10.02 8.15 5.38
N SER A 114 10.69 7.57 6.37
CA SER A 114 10.27 6.32 7.03
C SER A 114 9.49 6.56 8.32
N ASN A 115 9.70 7.69 8.99
CA ASN A 115 9.06 8.02 10.24
C ASN A 115 8.59 9.49 10.25
N LYS A 116 7.66 9.79 11.15
CA LYS A 116 7.09 11.13 11.30
C LYS A 116 8.10 12.18 11.76
N GLN A 117 9.08 11.75 12.56
CA GLN A 117 10.11 12.61 13.14
C GLN A 117 11.05 13.20 12.10
N THR A 118 11.56 12.38 11.17
CA THR A 118 12.41 12.86 10.06
C THR A 118 11.66 13.80 9.13
N LEU A 119 10.36 13.56 8.91
CA LEU A 119 9.52 14.48 8.15
C LEU A 119 9.33 15.81 8.90
N LYS A 120 9.18 15.77 10.23
CA LYS A 120 9.08 16.97 11.07
C LYS A 120 10.36 17.80 11.03
N GLU A 121 11.52 17.17 11.18
CA GLU A 121 12.83 17.80 11.07
C GLU A 121 13.02 18.47 9.70
N TYR A 122 12.66 17.77 8.62
CA TYR A 122 12.71 18.34 7.27
C TYR A 122 11.68 19.46 7.05
N SER A 123 10.49 19.36 7.64
CA SER A 123 9.50 20.44 7.56
C SER A 123 9.99 21.71 8.26
N ASN A 124 10.83 21.60 9.29
CA ASN A 124 11.37 22.77 9.96
C ASN A 124 12.39 23.54 9.12
N THR A 125 13.07 22.87 8.18
CA THR A 125 14.03 23.54 7.27
C THR A 125 13.33 24.20 6.07
N LYS A 126 12.11 23.78 5.74
CA LYS A 126 11.32 24.32 4.62
C LYS A 126 10.02 24.98 5.08
N PRO A 127 9.92 26.33 5.12
CA PRO A 127 8.76 27.03 5.65
C PRO A 127 7.43 26.68 4.94
N ILE A 128 7.48 26.48 3.61
CA ILE A 128 6.32 26.08 2.80
C ILE A 128 5.78 24.71 3.27
N LEU A 129 6.67 23.75 3.52
CA LEU A 129 6.28 22.42 3.97
C LEU A 129 5.76 22.44 5.40
N LYS A 130 6.34 23.27 6.26
CA LYS A 130 5.90 23.49 7.65
C LYS A 130 4.45 23.98 7.71
N GLU A 131 4.08 24.91 6.83
CA GLU A 131 2.73 25.46 6.77
C GLU A 131 1.72 24.42 6.28
N ILE A 132 2.08 23.65 5.25
CA ILE A 132 1.21 22.60 4.69
C ILE A 132 0.97 21.47 5.68
N LEU A 133 1.98 21.10 6.47
CA LEU A 133 1.90 20.02 7.45
C LEU A 133 1.48 20.49 8.86
N LYS A 134 1.12 21.76 9.01
CA LYS A 134 0.69 22.35 10.29
C LYS A 134 -0.56 21.63 10.81
N GLY A 135 -0.46 21.09 12.02
CA GLY A 135 -1.55 20.34 12.67
C GLY A 135 -1.65 18.86 12.28
N LEU A 136 -0.82 18.38 11.34
CA LEU A 136 -0.70 16.96 11.00
C LEU A 136 0.50 16.30 11.69
N LEU A 137 1.56 17.09 11.94
CA LEU A 137 2.82 16.63 12.51
C LEU A 137 2.94 16.76 14.03
#